data_AF-A0A1Y4GEA8-F1
#
_entry.id   AF-A0A1Y4GEA8-F1
#
_cell.length_a   1.000
_cell.length_b   1.000
_cell.length_c   1.000
_cell.angle_alpha   90.00
_cell.angle_beta   90.00
_cell.angle_gamma   90.00
#
_symmetry.space_group_name_H-M   'P 1'
#
loop_
_entity.id
_entity.type
_entity.pdbx_description
1 polymer ?
#
loop_
_entity_poly.entity_id
_entity_poly.type
_entity_poly.pdbx_seq_one_letter_code
_entity_poly.pdbx_strand_id
1 'polypeptide(L)'
;MGEKAVKNKIFFFAAVAALCVLFASAACAREWEPGQVDATELLGARQTDVWVEGERFGDMVIGSRASLQIIYVDSDLAAAVSADFAIQDWAKKMVQYYGSDGTRGKALFIAHIETFKPMEVAPENIFVGGYHLAKGDVLSPSMTNPFGELGSGEKGYFAFVVPASELKAGKEIPVGYGDDSVLWKVPK
;
A
#
# COMPACT_ATOMS: atom_id res chain seq x y z
N MET A 1 39.56 19.95 -66.96
CA MET A 1 38.49 19.05 -66.49
C MET A 1 39.11 17.66 -66.35
N GLY A 2 39.08 16.95 -65.23
CA GLY A 2 38.55 17.20 -63.90
C GLY A 2 39.15 16.13 -62.98
N GLU A 3 39.81 16.54 -61.89
CA GLU A 3 40.38 15.54 -60.95
C GLU A 3 40.49 16.06 -59.50
N LYS A 4 40.05 17.29 -59.22
CA LYS A 4 40.11 17.87 -57.87
C LYS A 4 38.76 17.87 -57.12
N ALA A 5 37.66 17.52 -57.79
CA ALA A 5 36.32 17.59 -57.20
C ALA A 5 35.84 16.29 -56.51
N VAL A 6 36.57 15.18 -56.64
CA VAL A 6 36.13 13.87 -56.14
C VAL A 6 36.66 13.57 -54.72
N LYS A 7 37.84 14.07 -54.36
CA LYS A 7 38.45 13.78 -53.03
C LYS A 7 37.74 14.50 -51.86
N ASN A 8 37.12 15.65 -52.07
CA ASN A 8 36.45 16.39 -51.00
C ASN A 8 35.03 15.91 -50.67
N LYS A 9 34.40 15.09 -51.52
CA LYS A 9 33.06 14.53 -51.23
C LYS A 9 33.15 13.25 -50.40
N ILE A 10 34.23 12.46 -50.55
CA ILE A 10 34.39 11.19 -49.84
C ILE A 10 34.71 11.42 -48.35
N PHE A 11 35.47 12.49 -48.02
CA PHE A 11 35.76 12.84 -46.62
C PHE A 11 34.57 13.41 -45.85
N PHE A 12 33.60 14.04 -46.54
CA PHE A 12 32.41 14.60 -45.88
C PHE A 12 31.34 13.54 -45.55
N PHE A 13 31.29 12.44 -46.30
CA PHE A 13 30.33 11.36 -46.03
C PHE A 13 30.78 10.41 -44.90
N ALA A 14 32.09 10.28 -44.65
CA ALA A 14 32.60 9.47 -43.55
C ALA A 14 32.38 10.12 -42.17
N ALA A 15 32.33 11.45 -42.09
CA ALA A 15 32.12 12.18 -40.84
C ALA A 15 30.65 12.20 -40.36
N VAL A 16 29.69 12.05 -41.27
CA VAL A 16 28.25 12.04 -40.91
C VAL A 16 27.77 10.63 -40.57
N ALA A 17 28.34 9.58 -41.18
CA ALA A 17 28.02 8.20 -40.84
C ALA A 17 28.52 7.78 -39.45
N ALA A 18 29.62 8.35 -38.96
CA ALA A 18 30.13 8.10 -37.60
C ALA A 18 29.35 8.86 -36.50
N LEU A 19 28.59 9.91 -36.86
CA LEU A 19 27.78 10.66 -35.91
C LEU A 19 26.36 10.07 -35.74
N CYS A 20 25.88 9.29 -36.71
CA CYS A 20 24.58 8.62 -36.63
C CYS A 20 24.60 7.28 -35.85
N VAL A 21 25.79 6.70 -35.58
CA VAL A 21 25.90 5.45 -34.79
C VAL A 21 26.07 5.74 -33.29
N LEU A 22 26.36 6.98 -32.89
CA LEU A 22 26.41 7.38 -31.47
C LEU A 22 25.08 7.90 -30.91
N PHE A 23 24.02 7.94 -31.71
CA PHE A 23 22.68 8.39 -31.28
C PHE A 23 21.59 7.32 -31.43
N ALA A 24 21.94 6.06 -31.72
CA ALA A 24 20.98 4.97 -31.96
C ALA A 24 20.87 3.95 -30.80
N SER A 25 21.52 4.19 -29.67
CA SER A 25 21.44 3.33 -28.47
C SER A 25 20.95 4.07 -27.23
N ALA A 26 20.10 5.09 -27.39
CA ALA A 26 19.34 5.71 -26.30
C ALA A 26 17.84 5.36 -26.33
N ALA A 27 17.42 4.41 -27.19
CA ALA A 27 16.01 4.07 -27.38
C ALA A 27 15.58 2.67 -26.89
N CYS A 28 16.51 1.80 -26.47
CA CYS A 28 16.17 0.47 -25.94
C CYS A 28 17.04 0.09 -24.73
N ALA A 29 17.18 1.01 -23.80
CA ALA A 29 17.41 0.72 -22.40
C ALA A 29 16.86 1.93 -21.65
N ARG A 30 15.53 2.06 -21.64
CA ARG A 30 14.92 2.71 -20.49
C ARG A 30 15.21 1.73 -19.36
N GLU A 31 16.38 1.88 -18.76
CA GLU A 31 16.66 1.38 -17.44
C GLU A 31 15.45 1.83 -16.63
N TRP A 32 14.67 0.85 -16.18
CA TRP A 32 13.83 1.05 -15.03
C TRP A 32 14.81 1.47 -13.94
N GLU A 33 15.06 2.77 -13.82
CA GLU A 33 15.46 3.31 -12.53
C GLU A 33 14.22 3.11 -11.68
N PRO A 34 14.24 2.21 -10.69
CA PRO A 34 13.15 2.15 -9.74
C PRO A 34 13.13 3.54 -9.12
N GLY A 35 12.12 4.34 -9.48
CA GLY A 35 11.62 5.35 -8.58
C GLY A 35 11.16 4.56 -7.37
N GLN A 36 12.08 4.34 -6.42
CA GLN A 36 11.84 3.69 -5.16
C GLN A 36 10.92 4.62 -4.40
N VAL A 37 9.62 4.56 -4.74
CA VAL A 37 8.60 5.21 -3.94
C VAL A 37 8.70 4.53 -2.59
N ASP A 38 9.22 5.26 -1.61
CA ASP A 38 9.45 4.74 -0.28
C ASP A 38 8.12 4.22 0.25
N ALA A 39 8.06 2.91 0.53
CA ALA A 39 6.87 2.30 1.09
C ALA A 39 6.43 3.05 2.37
N THR A 40 7.39 3.62 3.11
CA THR A 40 7.16 4.46 4.29
C THR A 40 6.35 5.72 3.96
N GLU A 41 6.67 6.41 2.85
CA GLU A 41 5.94 7.60 2.42
C GLU A 41 4.50 7.26 2.01
N LEU A 42 4.32 6.17 1.25
CA LEU A 42 2.99 5.71 0.84
C LEU A 42 2.13 5.26 2.01
N LEU A 43 2.74 4.59 3.00
CA LEU A 43 2.07 4.17 4.23
C LEU A 43 1.55 5.37 5.02
N GLY A 44 2.32 6.45 5.13
CA GLY A 44 1.90 7.65 5.87
C GLY A 44 0.56 8.25 5.41
N ALA A 45 0.25 8.14 4.11
CA ALA A 45 -1.04 8.62 3.56
C ALA A 45 -2.18 7.57 3.64
N ARG A 46 -1.83 6.28 3.75
CA ARG A 46 -2.77 5.14 3.63
C ARG A 46 -3.07 4.44 4.95
N GLN A 47 -2.31 4.77 5.98
CA GLN A 47 -2.41 4.19 7.29
C GLN A 47 -3.16 5.12 8.25
N THR A 48 -3.91 4.52 9.15
CA THR A 48 -4.45 5.22 10.31
C THR A 48 -4.46 4.30 11.52
N ASP A 49 -4.32 4.88 12.72
CA ASP A 49 -4.29 4.13 13.97
C ASP A 49 -5.53 4.45 14.80
N VAL A 50 -6.28 3.41 15.15
CA VAL A 50 -7.45 3.45 16.03
C VAL A 50 -7.02 2.91 17.40
N TRP A 51 -7.32 3.65 18.46
CA TRP A 51 -7.00 3.25 19.82
C TRP A 51 -8.29 2.87 20.55
N VAL A 52 -8.46 1.57 20.79
CA VAL A 52 -9.68 1.02 21.40
C VAL A 52 -9.69 1.32 22.89
N GLU A 53 -10.78 1.90 23.40
CA GLU A 53 -10.93 2.39 24.78
C GLU A 53 -9.82 3.37 25.19
N GLY A 54 -9.20 4.07 24.23
CA GLY A 54 -8.09 4.99 24.47
C GLY A 54 -8.58 6.42 24.71
N GLU A 55 -8.03 7.09 25.72
CA GLU A 55 -8.27 8.52 25.94
C GLU A 55 -7.08 9.35 25.46
N ARG A 56 -7.35 10.44 24.74
CA ARG A 56 -6.30 11.37 24.31
C ARG A 56 -5.93 12.32 25.45
N PHE A 57 -4.63 12.40 25.72
CA PHE A 57 -4.02 13.36 26.64
C PHE A 57 -2.92 14.12 25.90
N GLY A 58 -3.27 15.27 25.33
CA GLY A 58 -2.40 15.99 24.39
C GLY A 58 -2.11 15.12 23.16
N ASP A 59 -0.83 14.87 22.91
CA ASP A 59 -0.36 14.02 21.80
C ASP A 59 -0.24 12.54 22.16
N MET A 60 -0.55 12.16 23.41
CA MET A 60 -0.48 10.80 23.90
C MET A 60 -1.87 10.16 23.96
N VAL A 61 -1.93 8.85 23.72
CA VAL A 61 -3.11 8.05 24.03
C VAL A 61 -2.82 7.19 25.25
N ILE A 62 -3.71 7.24 26.24
CA ILE A 62 -3.55 6.54 27.53
C ILE A 62 -4.72 5.60 27.73
N GLY A 63 -4.46 4.47 28.39
CA GLY A 63 -5.51 3.57 28.86
C GLY A 63 -6.10 2.65 27.80
N SER A 64 -5.65 2.76 26.54
CA SER A 64 -6.12 1.93 25.43
C SER A 64 -6.02 0.45 25.75
N ARG A 65 -7.05 -0.29 25.34
CA ARG A 65 -7.10 -1.75 25.42
C ARG A 65 -6.34 -2.39 24.27
N ALA A 66 -6.38 -1.78 23.09
CA ALA A 66 -5.63 -2.20 21.90
C ALA A 66 -5.35 -1.02 20.97
N SER A 67 -4.39 -1.20 20.06
CA SER A 67 -4.21 -0.37 18.87
C SER A 67 -4.52 -1.21 17.63
N LEU A 68 -5.33 -0.66 16.74
CA LEU A 68 -5.56 -1.18 15.40
C LEU A 68 -4.99 -0.20 14.39
N GLN A 69 -3.97 -0.66 13.67
CA GLN A 69 -3.46 0.03 12.50
C GLN A 69 -4.19 -0.50 11.27
N ILE A 70 -4.91 0.38 10.58
CA ILE A 70 -5.66 0.06 9.37
C ILE A 70 -4.96 0.71 8.18
N ILE A 71 -4.59 -0.12 7.20
CA ILE A 71 -3.79 0.27 6.04
C ILE A 71 -4.62 0.01 4.78
N TYR A 72 -4.91 1.05 4.02
CA TYR A 72 -5.51 0.93 2.69
C TYR A 72 -4.46 0.53 1.66
N VAL A 73 -4.77 -0.48 0.83
CA VAL A 73 -3.84 -1.00 -0.18
C VAL A 73 -4.38 -0.72 -1.58
N ASP A 74 -3.74 0.21 -2.27
CA ASP A 74 -3.90 0.47 -3.70
C ASP A 74 -2.74 -0.11 -4.52
N SER A 75 -2.76 0.11 -5.84
CA SER A 75 -1.73 -0.40 -6.75
C SER A 75 -0.33 0.04 -6.37
N ASP A 76 -0.19 1.29 -5.94
CA ASP A 76 1.10 1.93 -5.70
C ASP A 76 1.72 1.37 -4.43
N LEU A 77 0.93 1.28 -3.34
CA LEU A 77 1.40 0.65 -2.12
C LEU A 77 1.67 -0.85 -2.33
N ALA A 78 0.83 -1.54 -3.09
CA ALA A 78 1.01 -2.97 -3.35
C ALA A 78 2.32 -3.27 -4.10
N ALA A 79 2.63 -2.46 -5.11
CA ALA A 79 3.88 -2.55 -5.86
C ALA A 79 5.09 -2.22 -4.98
N ALA A 80 5.03 -1.13 -4.19
CA ALA A 80 6.11 -0.72 -3.31
C ALA A 80 6.43 -1.78 -2.24
N VAL A 81 5.42 -2.29 -1.53
CA VAL A 81 5.59 -3.33 -0.49
C VAL A 81 6.17 -4.63 -1.08
N SER A 82 5.75 -4.98 -2.30
CA SER A 82 6.22 -6.20 -2.96
C SER A 82 7.67 -6.07 -3.45
N ALA A 83 8.11 -4.87 -3.81
CA ALA A 83 9.46 -4.59 -4.28
C ALA A 83 10.47 -4.34 -3.14
N ASP A 84 10.01 -3.95 -1.96
CA ASP A 84 10.88 -3.59 -0.83
C ASP A 84 11.28 -4.82 0.01
N PHE A 85 12.58 -5.13 0.04
CA PHE A 85 13.13 -6.24 0.83
C PHE A 85 13.14 -5.97 2.35
N ALA A 86 13.12 -4.71 2.79
CA ALA A 86 13.14 -4.34 4.20
C ALA A 86 11.75 -4.46 4.86
N ILE A 87 10.67 -4.49 4.07
CA ILE A 87 9.31 -4.70 4.59
C ILE A 87 9.16 -6.11 5.14
N GLN A 88 8.57 -6.20 6.33
CA GLN A 88 8.33 -7.46 7.02
C GLN A 88 7.43 -8.41 6.21
N ASP A 89 7.72 -9.70 6.29
CA ASP A 89 7.04 -10.74 5.49
C ASP A 89 5.52 -10.77 5.66
N TRP A 90 5.00 -10.41 6.84
CA TRP A 90 3.57 -10.39 7.06
C TRP A 90 2.85 -9.40 6.13
N ALA A 91 3.44 -8.22 5.92
CA ALA A 91 2.83 -7.19 5.07
C ALA A 91 2.81 -7.67 3.61
N LYS A 92 3.87 -8.33 3.15
CA LYS A 92 3.93 -8.97 1.82
C LYS A 92 2.86 -10.05 1.66
N LYS A 93 2.68 -10.90 2.68
CA LYS A 93 1.62 -11.92 2.71
C LYS A 93 0.21 -11.33 2.67
N MET A 94 0.00 -10.12 3.17
CA MET A 94 -1.31 -9.47 3.14
C MET A 94 -1.53 -8.70 1.83
N VAL A 95 -0.50 -8.04 1.31
CA VAL A 95 -0.57 -7.29 0.04
C VAL A 95 -0.81 -8.20 -1.15
N GLN A 96 -0.37 -9.47 -1.12
CA GLN A 96 -0.61 -10.42 -2.22
C GLN A 96 -2.10 -10.64 -2.55
N TYR A 97 -3.02 -10.29 -1.64
CA TYR A 97 -4.45 -10.33 -1.91
C TYR A 97 -4.91 -9.24 -2.88
N TYR A 98 -4.10 -8.21 -3.10
CA TYR A 98 -4.41 -7.14 -4.05
C TYR A 98 -4.50 -7.71 -5.47
N GLY A 99 -5.63 -7.45 -6.15
CA GLY A 99 -5.88 -7.99 -7.49
C GLY A 99 -6.31 -9.47 -7.51
N SER A 100 -6.48 -10.12 -6.35
CA SER A 100 -7.10 -11.44 -6.26
C SER A 100 -8.61 -11.38 -6.54
N ASP A 101 -9.23 -12.53 -6.82
CA ASP A 101 -10.68 -12.60 -7.07
C ASP A 101 -11.52 -12.01 -5.91
N GLY A 102 -11.04 -12.11 -4.67
CA GLY A 102 -11.69 -11.56 -3.48
C GLY A 102 -11.73 -10.01 -3.44
N THR A 103 -10.93 -9.34 -4.27
CA THR A 103 -10.86 -7.87 -4.36
C THR A 103 -11.66 -7.28 -5.51
N ARG A 104 -12.35 -8.10 -6.32
CA ARG A 104 -13.11 -7.59 -7.48
C ARG A 104 -14.23 -6.64 -7.03
N GLY A 105 -14.16 -5.37 -7.43
CA GLY A 105 -15.13 -4.34 -7.05
C GLY A 105 -15.05 -3.90 -5.59
N LYS A 106 -13.99 -4.31 -4.87
CA LYS A 106 -13.75 -3.97 -3.48
C LYS A 106 -12.35 -3.39 -3.31
N ALA A 107 -12.16 -2.64 -2.25
CA ALA A 107 -10.88 -2.13 -1.81
C ALA A 107 -10.25 -3.07 -0.79
N LEU A 108 -8.94 -3.27 -0.88
CA LEU A 108 -8.17 -4.08 0.06
C LEU A 108 -7.70 -3.20 1.22
N PHE A 109 -7.83 -3.74 2.42
CA PHE A 109 -7.25 -3.20 3.64
C PHE A 109 -6.50 -4.28 4.39
N ILE A 110 -5.55 -3.84 5.22
CA ILE A 110 -4.85 -4.67 6.20
C ILE A 110 -5.13 -4.08 7.56
N ALA A 111 -5.53 -4.92 8.51
CA ALA A 111 -5.55 -4.56 9.93
C ALA A 111 -4.36 -5.23 10.60
N HIS A 112 -3.59 -4.45 11.35
CA HIS A 112 -2.59 -4.93 12.29
C HIS A 112 -3.02 -4.53 13.70
N ILE A 113 -3.18 -5.51 14.58
CA ILE A 113 -3.68 -5.32 15.95
C ILE A 113 -2.57 -5.63 16.95
N GLU A 114 -2.49 -4.82 17.98
CA GLU A 114 -1.70 -5.08 19.19
C GLU A 114 -2.58 -4.80 20.41
N THR A 115 -2.65 -5.76 21.32
CA THR A 115 -3.46 -5.68 22.53
C THR A 115 -2.59 -5.28 23.72
N PHE A 116 -3.07 -4.36 24.54
CA PHE A 116 -2.41 -3.92 25.77
C PHE A 116 -3.11 -4.44 27.03
N LYS A 117 -4.37 -4.84 26.89
CA LYS A 117 -5.15 -5.55 27.91
C LYS A 117 -5.95 -6.67 27.22
N PRO A 118 -6.27 -7.76 27.95
CA PRO A 118 -7.06 -8.84 27.38
C PRO A 118 -8.39 -8.36 26.78
N MET A 119 -8.71 -8.86 25.59
CA MET A 119 -9.94 -8.52 24.89
C MET A 119 -10.35 -9.58 23.88
N GLU A 120 -11.65 -9.66 23.62
CA GLU A 120 -12.18 -10.39 22.48
C GLU A 120 -12.09 -9.51 21.22
N VAL A 121 -11.48 -10.04 20.18
CA VAL A 121 -11.35 -9.39 18.88
C VAL A 121 -12.32 -10.01 17.89
N ALA A 122 -13.27 -9.21 17.43
CA ALA A 122 -14.27 -9.61 16.45
C ALA A 122 -14.16 -8.72 15.19
N PRO A 123 -14.07 -9.30 13.98
CA PRO A 123 -13.96 -8.50 12.75
C PRO A 123 -15.17 -7.61 12.52
N GLU A 124 -16.35 -8.00 12.98
CA GLU A 124 -17.61 -7.25 12.79
C GLU A 124 -17.62 -5.90 13.52
N ASN A 125 -16.74 -5.72 14.50
CA ASN A 125 -16.55 -4.43 15.17
C ASN A 125 -15.78 -3.44 14.31
N ILE A 126 -15.07 -3.88 13.27
CA ILE A 126 -14.34 -2.99 12.38
C ILE A 126 -15.31 -2.38 11.37
N PHE A 127 -15.09 -1.11 11.09
CA PHE A 127 -15.83 -0.41 10.05
C PHE A 127 -14.96 0.60 9.30
N VAL A 128 -15.34 0.84 8.05
CA VAL A 128 -14.73 1.82 7.15
C VAL A 128 -15.86 2.57 6.45
N GLY A 129 -15.95 3.88 6.69
CA GLY A 129 -17.08 4.67 6.22
C GLY A 129 -18.38 4.23 6.88
N GLY A 130 -19.39 3.92 6.07
CA GLY A 130 -20.68 3.40 6.56
C GLY A 130 -20.73 1.87 6.64
N TYR A 131 -19.65 1.17 6.31
CA TYR A 131 -19.64 -0.27 6.15
C TYR A 131 -18.96 -0.97 7.31
N HIS A 132 -19.70 -1.87 7.96
CA HIS A 132 -19.18 -2.80 8.96
C HIS A 132 -18.78 -4.11 8.27
N LEU A 133 -17.64 -4.66 8.68
CA LEU A 133 -17.15 -5.90 8.10
C LEU A 133 -18.09 -7.06 8.40
N ALA A 134 -18.26 -7.95 7.42
CA ALA A 134 -18.80 -9.28 7.65
C ALA A 134 -17.67 -10.32 7.65
N LYS A 135 -17.92 -11.51 8.23
CA LYS A 135 -16.95 -12.62 8.23
C LYS A 135 -16.40 -12.95 6.83
N GLY A 136 -17.23 -12.84 5.80
CA GLY A 136 -16.86 -13.11 4.41
C GLY A 136 -15.99 -12.04 3.75
N ASP A 137 -15.75 -10.92 4.42
CA ASP A 137 -14.87 -9.86 3.93
C ASP A 137 -13.41 -10.06 4.32
N VAL A 138 -13.11 -11.00 5.23
CA VAL A 138 -11.74 -11.32 5.61
C VAL A 138 -11.16 -12.32 4.60
N LEU A 139 -10.05 -11.95 3.96
CA LEU A 139 -9.41 -12.74 2.92
C LEU A 139 -8.32 -13.68 3.45
N SER A 140 -7.67 -13.31 4.55
CA SER A 140 -6.61 -14.11 5.14
C SER A 140 -7.17 -15.35 5.85
N PRO A 141 -6.40 -16.45 5.91
CA PRO A 141 -6.87 -17.71 6.47
C PRO A 141 -7.29 -17.57 7.93
N SER A 142 -8.44 -18.16 8.29
CA SER A 142 -8.97 -18.07 9.66
C SER A 142 -7.99 -18.53 10.73
N MET A 143 -7.15 -19.53 10.44
CA MET A 143 -6.15 -20.07 11.36
C MET A 143 -5.04 -19.08 11.73
N THR A 144 -4.85 -18.02 10.95
CA THR A 144 -3.81 -17.00 11.18
C THR A 144 -4.38 -15.67 11.63
N ASN A 145 -5.70 -15.52 11.65
CA ASN A 145 -6.34 -14.26 12.00
C ASN A 145 -6.39 -14.09 13.52
N PRO A 146 -6.15 -12.88 14.04
CA PRO A 146 -6.15 -12.59 15.47
C PRO A 146 -7.58 -12.36 15.99
N PHE A 147 -8.46 -13.35 15.81
CA PHE A 147 -9.86 -13.26 16.25
C PHE A 147 -10.12 -14.14 17.47
N GLY A 148 -11.07 -13.72 18.30
CA GLY A 148 -11.38 -14.35 19.59
C GLY A 148 -10.61 -13.68 20.72
N GLU A 149 -10.43 -14.41 21.81
CA GLU A 149 -9.75 -13.93 23.01
C GLU A 149 -8.25 -13.77 22.77
N LEU A 150 -7.76 -12.53 22.87
CA LEU A 150 -6.34 -12.20 22.83
C LEU A 150 -5.88 -11.73 24.21
N GLY A 151 -4.78 -12.29 24.69
CA GLY A 151 -4.10 -11.85 25.91
C GLY A 151 -3.33 -10.54 25.71
N SER A 152 -2.91 -9.92 26.82
CA SER A 152 -2.08 -8.71 26.76
C SER A 152 -0.75 -8.95 26.03
N GLY A 153 -0.38 -8.03 25.14
CA GLY A 153 0.85 -8.06 24.36
C GLY A 153 0.77 -8.92 23.09
N GLU A 154 -0.39 -9.53 22.81
CA GLU A 154 -0.58 -10.29 21.60
C GLU A 154 -0.75 -9.37 20.39
N LYS A 155 -0.16 -9.81 19.27
CA LYS A 155 -0.16 -9.12 17.99
C LYS A 155 -0.69 -10.02 16.90
N GLY A 156 -1.33 -9.43 15.91
CA GLY A 156 -1.68 -10.15 14.69
C GLY A 156 -2.11 -9.24 13.57
N TYR A 157 -2.39 -9.85 12.42
CA TYR A 157 -2.75 -9.11 11.23
C TYR A 157 -3.69 -9.95 10.37
N PHE A 158 -4.50 -9.26 9.56
CA PHE A 158 -5.36 -9.91 8.58
C PHE A 158 -5.69 -8.94 7.44
N ALA A 159 -5.98 -9.51 6.28
CA ALA A 159 -6.42 -8.78 5.10
C ALA A 159 -7.94 -8.83 5.01
N PHE A 160 -8.58 -7.70 4.73
CA PHE A 160 -10.02 -7.62 4.57
C PHE A 160 -10.40 -6.68 3.42
N VAL A 161 -11.66 -6.76 2.98
CA VAL A 161 -12.16 -5.96 1.87
C VAL A 161 -13.38 -5.13 2.23
N VAL A 162 -13.48 -3.96 1.62
CA VAL A 162 -14.62 -3.05 1.76
C VAL A 162 -15.17 -2.73 0.38
N PRO A 163 -16.50 -2.66 0.16
CA PRO A 163 -17.06 -2.25 -1.12
C PRO A 163 -16.46 -0.92 -1.59
N ALA A 164 -15.98 -0.85 -2.84
CA ALA A 164 -15.32 0.35 -3.36
C ALA A 164 -16.26 1.58 -3.37
N SER A 165 -17.58 1.38 -3.35
CA SER A 165 -18.58 2.44 -3.22
C SER A 165 -18.48 3.27 -1.93
N GLU A 166 -17.89 2.71 -0.88
CA GLU A 166 -17.65 3.40 0.39
C GLU A 166 -16.48 4.37 0.30
N LEU A 167 -15.56 4.13 -0.63
CA LEU A 167 -14.32 4.88 -0.77
C LEU A 167 -14.44 5.92 -1.88
N LYS A 168 -14.82 7.14 -1.49
CA LYS A 168 -14.78 8.29 -2.40
C LYS A 168 -13.46 9.02 -2.23
N ALA A 169 -12.63 9.02 -3.27
CA ALA A 169 -11.31 9.65 -3.28
C ALA A 169 -11.34 11.08 -2.72
N GLY A 170 -10.42 11.39 -1.81
CA GLY A 170 -10.30 12.69 -1.14
C GLY A 170 -11.35 12.99 -0.06
N LYS A 171 -12.35 12.13 0.15
CA LYS A 171 -13.36 12.28 1.20
C LYS A 171 -12.78 11.82 2.54
N GLU A 172 -13.13 12.52 3.62
CA GLU A 172 -12.91 12.02 4.98
C GLU A 172 -14.04 11.07 5.39
N ILE A 173 -13.66 9.90 5.87
CA ILE A 173 -14.56 8.85 6.33
C ILE A 173 -14.09 8.34 7.70
N PRO A 174 -15.01 7.94 8.59
CA PRO A 174 -14.61 7.32 9.84
C PRO A 174 -14.08 5.91 9.57
N VAL A 175 -13.00 5.55 10.27
CA VAL A 175 -12.42 4.21 10.29
C VAL A 175 -12.23 3.84 11.75
N GLY A 176 -12.69 2.65 12.16
CA GLY A 176 -12.82 2.37 13.59
C GLY A 176 -12.99 0.91 13.95
N TYR A 177 -13.09 0.72 15.27
CA TYR A 177 -13.38 -0.55 15.94
C TYR A 177 -14.34 -0.30 17.10
N GLY A 178 -15.52 -0.94 17.07
CA GLY A 178 -16.56 -0.73 18.08
C GLY A 178 -17.05 0.72 18.06
N ASP A 179 -16.95 1.40 19.19
CA ASP A 179 -17.34 2.81 19.33
C ASP A 179 -16.19 3.79 19.03
N ASP A 180 -14.95 3.29 18.93
CA ASP A 180 -13.76 4.11 18.73
C ASP A 180 -13.44 4.27 17.24
N SER A 181 -13.16 5.50 16.82
CA SER A 181 -12.82 5.79 15.42
C SER A 181 -11.97 7.02 15.23
N VAL A 182 -11.39 7.11 14.04
CA VAL A 182 -10.65 8.26 13.54
C VAL A 182 -11.19 8.66 12.17
N LEU A 183 -11.17 9.95 11.87
CA LEU A 183 -11.43 10.42 10.52
C LEU A 183 -10.18 10.22 9.68
N TRP A 184 -10.29 9.38 8.66
CA TRP A 184 -9.23 9.13 7.69
C TRP A 184 -9.66 9.64 6.32
N LYS A 185 -8.72 10.26 5.61
CA LYS A 185 -8.94 10.81 4.29
C LYS A 185 -8.57 9.77 3.24
N VAL A 186 -9.55 9.37 2.44
CA VAL A 186 -9.31 8.45 1.32
C VAL A 186 -8.28 9.09 0.37
N PRO A 187 -7.19 8.39 0.00
CA PRO A 187 -6.22 8.86 -0.97
C PRO A 187 -6.87 9.25 -2.30
N LYS A 188 -6.21 10.17 -3.02
CA LYS A 188 -6.68 10.68 -4.32
C LYS A 188 -6.25 9.79 -5.47
#